data_AF-A0A367ZLG1-F1
#
_entry.id   AF-A0A367ZLG1-F1
#
_cell.length_a   1.000
_cell.length_b   1.000
_cell.length_c   1.000
_cell.angle_alpha   90.00
_cell.angle_beta   90.00
_cell.angle_gamma   90.00
#
_symmetry.space_group_name_H-M   'P 1'
#
loop_
_entity.id
_entity.type
_entity.pdbx_description
1 polymer ?
#
loop_
_entity_poly.entity_id
_entity_poly.type
_entity_poly.pdbx_seq_one_letter_code
_entity_poly.pdbx_strand_id
1 'polypeptide(L)'
;MPLDRLPFRGGANFLGLPPEDCTYDDARAVLLPVPYDSTTSYRAGTRDGPAAILAASRNVELFDPEFGCEPLNRGVHTLPELEPDMRGPQATVATVEEAVRTLLHDGKFPFLLGGEHSLTTGPIRALHAIHGDDLCVLQLDAHADLRDSYEHTPFNHASVMRRVIELIGPDRLTQVGIRNISAGEMAFVQKTKHDGIFWAHDLAAGDPAHPWIDRVLERLTKRVYITIDLDAFDPAVMPAVGTPEPGGLHWYPVVQLLRRVVAQREVVGCDVVELCPIPGFIAPDFLAAKLVFKLLAFVFARQGWLPGRRRFIATHPQKERPSTAPQEGRRRAEAATKAEERDKPAAGAGSRARPSGSRSPTSACAARLSSPRSPRRC
;
A
#
# COMPACT_ATOMS: atom_id res chain seq x y z
N MET A 1 -27.76 -30.95 24.21
CA MET A 1 -26.45 -30.88 23.52
C MET A 1 -25.40 -30.71 24.62
N PRO A 2 -24.39 -31.57 24.71
CA PRO A 2 -23.27 -31.39 25.64
C PRO A 2 -22.58 -30.02 25.43
N LEU A 3 -22.06 -29.38 26.48
CA LEU A 3 -21.43 -28.05 26.40
C LEU A 3 -20.27 -28.03 25.37
N ASP A 4 -19.49 -29.11 25.30
CA ASP A 4 -18.39 -29.34 24.34
C ASP A 4 -18.84 -29.39 22.87
N ARG A 5 -20.15 -29.40 22.59
CA ARG A 5 -20.71 -29.36 21.24
C ARG A 5 -21.42 -28.05 20.91
N LEU A 6 -21.41 -27.08 21.82
CA LEU A 6 -21.90 -25.74 21.53
C LEU A 6 -20.83 -24.94 20.76
N PRO A 7 -21.22 -24.08 19.81
CA PRO A 7 -20.30 -23.27 19.03
C PRO A 7 -19.79 -22.09 19.88
N PHE A 8 -18.99 -22.39 20.89
CA PHE A 8 -18.24 -21.36 21.59
C PHE A 8 -17.25 -20.73 20.62
N ARG A 9 -17.01 -19.43 20.76
CA ARG A 9 -15.96 -18.73 20.01
C ARG A 9 -14.60 -19.29 20.42
N GLY A 10 -14.15 -20.35 19.76
CA GLY A 10 -12.82 -20.93 19.92
C GLY A 10 -11.79 -20.20 19.05
N GLY A 11 -10.61 -19.94 19.61
CA GLY A 11 -9.42 -19.52 18.88
C GLY A 11 -9.29 -18.02 18.56
N ALA A 12 -8.05 -17.55 18.58
CA ALA A 12 -7.62 -16.21 18.13
C ALA A 12 -7.20 -16.23 16.64
N ASN A 13 -7.63 -17.24 15.87
CA ASN A 13 -7.21 -17.40 14.49
C ASN A 13 -7.76 -16.27 13.61
N PHE A 14 -6.96 -15.84 12.64
CA PHE A 14 -7.39 -14.93 11.60
C PHE A 14 -8.68 -15.46 10.92
N LEU A 15 -9.63 -14.55 10.69
CA LEU A 15 -10.99 -14.82 10.20
C LEU A 15 -11.91 -15.60 11.15
N GLY A 16 -11.46 -15.90 12.38
CA GLY A 16 -12.27 -16.64 13.34
C GLY A 16 -12.65 -18.05 12.88
N LEU A 17 -11.76 -18.69 12.09
CA LEU A 17 -11.96 -20.05 11.59
C LEU A 17 -12.10 -21.05 12.76
N PRO A 18 -12.90 -22.12 12.58
CA PRO A 18 -12.95 -23.22 13.53
C PRO A 18 -11.57 -23.85 13.76
N PRO A 19 -11.24 -24.32 14.98
CA PRO A 19 -9.93 -24.93 15.29
C PRO A 19 -9.51 -26.05 14.33
N GLU A 20 -10.46 -26.84 13.86
CA GLU A 20 -10.24 -27.93 12.90
C GLU A 20 -9.79 -27.46 11.51
N ASP A 21 -10.11 -26.23 11.12
CA ASP A 21 -9.78 -25.66 9.80
C ASP A 21 -8.48 -24.82 9.83
N CYS A 22 -7.92 -24.61 11.01
CA CYS A 22 -6.75 -23.76 11.25
C CYS A 22 -5.65 -24.42 12.09
N THR A 23 -5.43 -25.73 11.97
CA THR A 23 -4.28 -26.40 12.62
C THR A 23 -2.95 -25.95 12.00
N TYR A 24 -1.87 -25.93 12.79
CA TYR A 24 -0.53 -25.58 12.29
C TYR A 24 -0.08 -26.53 11.18
N ASP A 25 -0.27 -27.84 11.36
CA ASP A 25 0.19 -28.87 10.42
C ASP A 25 -0.47 -28.74 9.05
N ASP A 26 -1.78 -28.48 9.00
CA ASP A 26 -2.53 -28.33 7.76
C ASP A 26 -2.41 -26.93 7.13
N ALA A 27 -1.94 -25.95 7.90
CA ALA A 27 -1.77 -24.59 7.41
C ALA A 27 -0.75 -24.49 6.28
N ARG A 28 -1.10 -23.69 5.27
CA ARG A 28 -0.22 -23.25 4.18
C ARG A 28 0.41 -21.90 4.49
N ALA A 29 -0.37 -20.99 5.06
CA ALA A 29 0.11 -19.71 5.54
C ALA A 29 -0.03 -19.63 7.06
N VAL A 30 1.00 -19.06 7.70
CA VAL A 30 1.03 -18.85 9.14
C VAL A 30 1.19 -17.36 9.41
N LEU A 31 0.23 -16.80 10.15
CA LEU A 31 0.30 -15.44 10.65
C LEU A 31 1.10 -15.43 11.95
N LEU A 32 2.06 -14.52 12.04
CA LEU A 32 2.91 -14.30 13.19
C LEU A 32 2.66 -12.88 13.72
N PRO A 33 1.85 -12.72 14.77
CA PRO A 33 1.60 -11.44 15.42
C PRO A 33 2.81 -11.01 16.26
N VAL A 34 3.26 -9.76 16.10
CA VAL A 34 4.42 -9.21 16.84
C VAL A 34 4.05 -7.83 17.41
N PRO A 35 3.52 -7.74 18.65
CA PRO A 35 3.07 -6.50 19.27
C PRO A 35 4.25 -5.63 19.75
N TYR A 36 4.85 -4.86 18.85
CA TYR A 36 6.06 -4.08 19.13
C TYR A 36 5.99 -2.66 18.55
N ASP A 37 6.36 -1.64 19.33
CA ASP A 37 6.38 -0.23 18.90
C ASP A 37 7.46 0.60 19.64
N SER A 38 8.53 -0.04 20.11
CA SER A 38 9.50 0.59 21.01
C SER A 38 10.41 1.63 20.34
N THR A 39 10.34 1.77 19.02
CA THR A 39 11.12 2.76 18.26
C THR A 39 10.25 3.77 17.53
N THR A 40 8.93 3.72 17.72
CA THR A 40 7.99 4.73 17.23
C THR A 40 8.31 6.12 17.77
N SER A 41 8.22 7.12 16.89
CA SER A 41 8.78 8.45 17.13
C SER A 41 7.76 9.58 17.32
N TYR A 42 6.52 9.42 16.84
CA TYR A 42 5.46 10.41 17.02
C TYR A 42 4.32 9.90 17.91
N ARG A 43 3.52 8.96 17.40
CA ARG A 43 2.42 8.34 18.14
C ARG A 43 2.71 6.84 18.33
N ALA A 44 2.86 6.42 19.58
CA ALA A 44 2.93 5.02 19.95
C ALA A 44 1.53 4.38 19.96
N GLY A 45 1.48 3.04 20.06
CA GLY A 45 0.24 2.25 20.05
C GLY A 45 0.18 1.23 18.94
N THR A 46 1.20 1.14 18.08
CA THR A 46 1.20 0.14 17.00
C THR A 46 1.39 -1.29 17.52
N ARG A 47 1.86 -1.45 18.77
CA ARG A 47 1.84 -2.75 19.48
C ARG A 47 0.44 -3.37 19.59
N ASP A 48 -0.61 -2.56 19.57
CA ASP A 48 -2.01 -3.02 19.63
C ASP A 48 -2.56 -3.41 18.24
N GLY A 49 -1.83 -3.08 17.17
CA GLY A 49 -2.18 -3.34 15.78
C GLY A 49 -2.46 -4.81 15.48
N PRO A 50 -1.56 -5.76 15.81
CA PRO A 50 -1.79 -7.19 15.53
C PRO A 50 -3.10 -7.71 16.14
N ALA A 51 -3.36 -7.39 17.40
CA ALA A 51 -4.59 -7.79 18.08
C ALA A 51 -5.84 -7.16 17.45
N ALA A 52 -5.77 -5.89 17.05
CA ALA A 52 -6.87 -5.19 16.37
C ALA A 52 -7.18 -5.79 14.99
N ILE A 53 -6.15 -6.12 14.19
CA ILE A 53 -6.31 -6.82 12.91
C ILE A 53 -7.00 -8.16 13.12
N LEU A 54 -6.53 -8.97 14.08
CA LEU A 54 -7.11 -10.27 14.38
C LEU A 54 -8.57 -10.13 14.83
N ALA A 55 -8.87 -9.18 15.72
CA ALA A 55 -10.23 -8.93 16.19
C ALA A 55 -11.18 -8.50 15.04
N ALA A 56 -10.74 -7.58 14.18
CA ALA A 56 -11.51 -7.11 13.04
C ALA A 56 -11.72 -8.21 11.99
N SER A 57 -10.70 -9.05 11.76
CA SER A 57 -10.72 -10.13 10.76
C SER A 57 -11.89 -11.11 10.94
N ARG A 58 -12.35 -11.31 12.18
CA ARG A 58 -13.49 -12.19 12.51
C ARG A 58 -14.82 -11.72 11.94
N ASN A 59 -14.87 -10.48 11.47
CA ASN A 59 -16.06 -9.87 10.87
C ASN A 59 -15.90 -9.71 9.35
N VAL A 60 -14.80 -10.19 8.78
CA VAL A 60 -14.60 -10.21 7.33
C VAL A 60 -15.37 -11.38 6.73
N GLU A 61 -16.22 -11.10 5.75
CA GLU A 61 -16.88 -12.13 4.96
C GLU A 61 -15.85 -13.03 4.26
N LEU A 62 -15.99 -14.35 4.47
CA LEU A 62 -15.09 -15.34 3.88
C LEU A 62 -15.23 -15.42 2.37
N PHE A 63 -16.45 -15.24 1.84
CA PHE A 63 -16.70 -15.30 0.41
C PHE A 63 -16.12 -14.06 -0.28
N ASP A 64 -15.26 -14.28 -1.27
CA ASP A 64 -14.71 -13.21 -2.09
C ASP A 64 -15.28 -13.29 -3.52
N PRO A 65 -16.00 -12.25 -3.98
CA PRO A 65 -16.67 -12.27 -5.28
C PRO A 65 -15.70 -12.27 -6.47
N GLU A 66 -14.45 -11.83 -6.29
CA GLU A 66 -13.43 -11.88 -7.34
C GLU A 66 -13.03 -13.34 -7.66
N PHE A 67 -13.02 -14.20 -6.64
CA PHE A 67 -12.71 -15.62 -6.79
C PHE A 67 -13.96 -16.51 -6.91
N GLY A 68 -15.12 -15.99 -6.53
CA GLY A 68 -16.39 -16.72 -6.49
C GLY A 68 -16.38 -17.89 -5.50
N CYS A 69 -15.56 -17.82 -4.45
CA CYS A 69 -15.41 -18.84 -3.41
C CYS A 69 -14.91 -18.20 -2.10
N GLU A 70 -14.74 -19.01 -1.06
CA GLU A 70 -14.13 -18.61 0.20
C GLU A 70 -12.64 -18.98 0.20
N PRO A 71 -11.72 -18.11 -0.24
CA PRO A 71 -10.33 -18.49 -0.52
C PRO A 71 -9.55 -18.99 0.70
N LEU A 72 -9.94 -18.54 1.90
CA LEU A 72 -9.24 -18.76 3.16
C LEU A 72 -10.13 -19.45 4.21
N ASN A 73 -11.12 -20.24 3.79
CA ASN A 73 -11.95 -20.99 4.74
C ASN A 73 -11.23 -22.16 5.44
N ARG A 74 -9.98 -22.44 5.05
CA ARG A 74 -9.07 -23.38 5.69
C ARG A 74 -7.62 -23.07 5.34
N GLY A 75 -6.67 -23.61 6.11
CA GLY A 75 -5.25 -23.59 5.74
C GLY A 75 -4.50 -22.31 6.12
N VAL A 76 -5.09 -21.48 6.98
CA VAL A 76 -4.44 -20.34 7.62
C VAL A 76 -4.41 -20.58 9.12
N HIS A 77 -3.22 -20.53 9.72
CA HIS A 77 -3.02 -20.63 11.16
C HIS A 77 -2.45 -19.32 11.71
N THR A 78 -2.89 -18.89 12.88
CA THR A 78 -2.33 -17.75 13.60
C THR A 78 -1.61 -18.26 14.84
N LEU A 79 -0.32 -17.96 14.93
CA LEU A 79 0.47 -18.25 16.12
C LEU A 79 0.05 -17.33 17.28
N PRO A 80 0.36 -17.72 18.54
CA PRO A 80 0.37 -16.77 19.65
C PRO A 80 1.27 -15.55 19.33
N GLU A 81 1.01 -14.45 20.01
CA GLU A 81 1.85 -13.25 19.90
C GLU A 81 3.30 -13.58 20.26
N LEU A 82 4.23 -13.12 19.42
CA LEU A 82 5.65 -13.24 19.67
C LEU A 82 6.07 -12.09 20.60
N GLU A 83 6.45 -12.46 21.82
CA GLU A 83 6.97 -11.51 22.82
C GLU A 83 8.22 -10.77 22.30
N PRO A 84 8.21 -9.42 22.33
CA PRO A 84 9.40 -8.64 22.00
C PRO A 84 10.57 -8.93 22.93
N ASP A 85 11.79 -8.80 22.42
CA ASP A 85 12.98 -9.06 23.21
C ASP A 85 13.39 -7.83 24.02
N MET A 86 13.44 -7.98 25.35
CA MET A 86 13.76 -6.92 26.29
C MET A 86 15.20 -6.38 26.17
N ARG A 87 16.08 -7.06 25.43
CA ARG A 87 17.44 -6.58 25.14
C ARG A 87 17.46 -5.44 24.12
N GLY A 88 16.35 -5.18 23.43
CA GLY A 88 16.15 -4.03 22.56
C GLY A 88 15.90 -4.38 21.08
N PRO A 89 15.80 -3.37 20.20
CA PRO A 89 15.27 -3.53 18.85
C PRO A 89 16.01 -4.55 17.99
N GLN A 90 17.34 -4.58 18.07
CA GLN A 90 18.15 -5.55 17.34
C GLN A 90 17.84 -7.00 17.76
N ALA A 91 17.63 -7.23 19.06
CA ALA A 91 17.32 -8.55 19.58
C ALA A 91 15.90 -8.98 19.16
N THR A 92 14.93 -8.07 19.20
CA THR A 92 13.56 -8.32 18.71
C THR A 92 13.57 -8.71 17.23
N VAL A 93 14.29 -7.97 16.38
CA VAL A 93 14.45 -8.30 14.95
C VAL A 93 15.06 -9.69 14.76
N ALA A 94 16.06 -10.07 15.56
CA ALA A 94 16.67 -11.40 15.51
C ALA A 94 15.71 -12.51 15.95
N THR A 95 14.86 -12.25 16.94
CA THR A 95 13.81 -13.20 17.38
C THR A 95 12.77 -13.41 16.27
N VAL A 96 12.36 -12.33 15.59
CA VAL A 96 11.46 -12.43 14.41
C VAL A 96 12.12 -13.21 13.28
N GLU A 97 13.40 -12.97 13.00
CA GLU A 97 14.16 -13.73 11.98
C GLU A 97 14.15 -15.23 12.27
N GLU A 98 14.35 -15.64 13.52
CA GLU A 98 14.37 -17.06 13.90
C GLU A 98 12.98 -17.70 13.81
N ALA A 99 11.93 -16.97 14.22
CA ALA A 99 10.56 -17.42 14.06
C ALA A 99 10.22 -17.64 12.57
N VAL A 100 10.55 -16.68 11.70
CA VAL A 100 10.33 -16.81 10.26
C VAL A 100 11.17 -17.94 9.65
N ARG A 101 12.42 -18.10 10.09
CA ARG A 101 13.27 -19.23 9.64
C ARG A 101 12.64 -20.57 9.96
N THR A 102 12.05 -20.72 11.16
CA THR A 102 11.33 -21.92 11.57
C THR A 102 10.12 -22.19 10.68
N LEU A 103 9.30 -21.15 10.42
CA LEU A 103 8.15 -21.27 9.51
C LEU A 103 8.56 -21.69 8.10
N LEU A 104 9.64 -21.11 7.58
CA LEU A 104 10.16 -21.45 6.25
C LEU A 104 10.70 -22.87 6.19
N HIS A 105 11.40 -23.34 7.23
CA HIS A 105 11.86 -24.73 7.36
C HIS A 105 10.68 -25.71 7.32
N ASP A 106 9.56 -25.36 7.97
CA ASP A 106 8.34 -26.17 8.00
C ASP A 106 7.50 -26.06 6.70
N GLY A 107 8.02 -25.35 5.68
CA GLY A 107 7.35 -25.17 4.40
C GLY A 107 6.11 -24.27 4.47
N LYS A 108 6.03 -23.41 5.48
CA LYS A 108 4.91 -22.49 5.69
C LYS A 108 5.20 -21.14 5.01
N PHE A 109 4.16 -20.52 4.47
CA PHE A 109 4.22 -19.14 4.00
C PHE A 109 4.11 -18.19 5.21
N PRO A 110 5.17 -17.41 5.54
CA PRO A 110 5.12 -16.50 6.68
C PRO A 110 4.37 -15.21 6.33
N PHE A 111 3.47 -14.78 7.21
CA PHE A 111 2.82 -13.48 7.15
C PHE A 111 2.94 -12.78 8.51
N LEU A 112 3.71 -11.70 8.60
CA LEU A 112 3.84 -10.94 9.84
C LEU A 112 2.65 -9.99 10.01
N LEU A 113 2.03 -9.99 11.19
CA LEU A 113 1.22 -8.87 11.65
C LEU A 113 2.09 -8.09 12.62
N GLY A 114 2.72 -7.02 12.13
CA GLY A 114 3.65 -6.24 12.95
C GLY A 114 2.95 -5.15 13.73
N GLY A 115 3.65 -4.63 14.74
CA GLY A 115 3.40 -3.30 15.25
C GLY A 115 4.11 -2.28 14.37
N GLU A 116 5.37 -1.95 14.67
CA GLU A 116 6.17 -1.01 13.86
C GLU A 116 6.97 -1.67 12.73
N HIS A 117 7.42 -0.84 11.77
CA HIS A 117 8.10 -1.28 10.55
C HIS A 117 9.52 -1.84 10.75
N SER A 118 10.16 -1.59 11.91
CA SER A 118 11.53 -2.05 12.18
C SER A 118 11.68 -3.59 12.10
N LEU A 119 10.59 -4.31 12.40
CA LEU A 119 10.51 -5.77 12.43
C LEU A 119 10.79 -6.42 11.07
N THR A 120 10.47 -5.74 9.97
CA THR A 120 10.56 -6.23 8.59
C THR A 120 11.97 -6.65 8.17
N THR A 121 13.02 -6.16 8.85
CA THR A 121 14.40 -6.63 8.63
C THR A 121 14.54 -8.14 8.92
N GLY A 122 13.81 -8.67 9.92
CA GLY A 122 13.91 -10.07 10.34
C GLY A 122 13.44 -11.06 9.26
N PRO A 123 12.20 -10.96 8.77
CA PRO A 123 11.70 -11.82 7.70
C PRO A 123 12.55 -11.76 6.43
N ILE A 124 13.01 -10.56 6.04
CA ILE A 124 13.85 -10.38 4.84
C ILE A 124 15.20 -11.08 5.00
N ARG A 125 15.85 -11.00 6.17
CA ARG A 125 17.10 -11.74 6.45
C ARG A 125 16.92 -13.24 6.33
N ALA A 126 15.84 -13.79 6.91
CA ALA A 126 15.52 -15.21 6.82
C ALA A 126 15.30 -15.66 5.37
N LEU A 127 14.53 -14.90 4.59
CA LEU A 127 14.24 -15.20 3.19
C LEU A 127 15.46 -15.04 2.28
N HIS A 128 16.30 -14.03 2.52
CA HIS A 128 17.52 -13.81 1.75
C HIS A 128 18.50 -14.97 1.92
N ALA A 129 18.58 -15.57 3.10
CA ALA A 129 19.40 -16.77 3.34
C ALA A 129 18.99 -17.97 2.47
N ILE A 130 17.72 -18.03 2.02
CA ILE A 130 17.18 -19.11 1.17
C ILE A 130 17.24 -18.72 -0.32
N HIS A 131 16.91 -17.47 -0.64
CA HIS A 131 16.68 -17.03 -2.02
C HIS A 131 17.82 -16.23 -2.63
N GLY A 132 18.75 -15.70 -1.83
CA GLY A 132 19.89 -14.91 -2.30
C GLY A 132 19.47 -13.78 -3.25
N ASP A 133 20.18 -13.66 -4.37
CA ASP A 133 20.01 -12.60 -5.36
C ASP A 133 18.67 -12.61 -6.12
N ASP A 134 17.89 -13.70 -6.02
CA ASP A 134 16.55 -13.77 -6.61
C ASP A 134 15.51 -12.98 -5.80
N LEU A 135 15.81 -12.61 -4.55
CA LEU A 135 14.92 -11.88 -3.65
C LEU A 135 14.95 -10.36 -3.91
N CYS A 136 13.78 -9.76 -4.12
CA CYS A 136 13.57 -8.33 -4.03
C CYS A 136 12.49 -8.00 -3.00
N VAL A 137 12.45 -6.74 -2.60
CA VAL A 137 11.48 -6.20 -1.63
C VAL A 137 10.62 -5.16 -2.34
N LEU A 138 9.30 -5.33 -2.22
CA LEU A 138 8.31 -4.32 -2.56
C LEU A 138 7.80 -3.72 -1.26
N GLN A 139 8.04 -2.42 -1.07
CA GLN A 139 7.53 -1.64 0.06
C GLN A 139 6.45 -0.68 -0.42
N LEU A 140 5.31 -0.71 0.26
CA LEU A 140 4.29 0.35 0.17
C LEU A 140 4.40 1.18 1.44
N ASP A 141 4.67 2.48 1.30
CA ASP A 141 4.96 3.37 2.43
C ASP A 141 4.79 4.84 2.06
N ALA A 142 4.57 5.73 3.03
CA ALA A 142 4.74 7.16 2.85
C ALA A 142 6.21 7.62 2.97
N HIS A 143 7.01 6.90 3.75
CA HIS A 143 8.37 7.21 4.15
C HIS A 143 9.38 6.29 3.45
N ALA A 144 10.56 6.85 3.14
CA ALA A 144 11.62 6.05 2.52
C ALA A 144 12.28 5.08 3.51
N ASP A 145 12.30 5.38 4.81
CA ASP A 145 12.94 4.60 5.87
C ASP A 145 14.41 4.24 5.61
N LEU A 146 15.14 5.20 5.01
CA LEU A 146 16.53 5.03 4.58
C LEU A 146 17.53 5.66 5.56
N ARG A 147 17.10 6.06 6.77
CA ARG A 147 18.02 6.67 7.74
C ARG A 147 19.08 5.67 8.14
N ASP A 148 20.29 6.18 8.44
CA ASP A 148 21.36 5.31 8.94
C ASP A 148 21.02 4.74 10.31
N SER A 149 20.55 5.63 11.16
CA SER A 149 20.08 5.37 12.50
C SER A 149 19.11 6.49 12.87
N TYR A 150 18.16 6.17 13.72
CA TYR A 150 17.27 7.15 14.32
C TYR A 150 17.11 6.81 15.81
N GLU A 151 17.07 7.85 16.65
CA GLU A 151 17.04 7.73 18.12
C GLU A 151 18.04 6.69 18.67
N HIS A 152 19.27 6.76 18.18
CA HIS A 152 20.44 5.98 18.65
C HIS A 152 20.46 4.49 18.26
N THR A 153 19.58 4.01 17.37
CA THR A 153 19.62 2.64 16.87
C THR A 153 19.47 2.56 15.34
N PRO A 154 20.23 1.69 14.65
CA PRO A 154 20.02 1.38 13.23
C PRO A 154 18.84 0.41 13.00
N PHE A 155 18.32 -0.20 14.07
CA PHE A 155 17.13 -1.03 14.09
C PHE A 155 15.96 -0.20 14.60
N ASN A 156 15.56 0.79 13.80
CA ASN A 156 14.47 1.71 14.05
C ASN A 156 13.51 1.65 12.86
N HIS A 157 12.23 1.95 13.06
CA HIS A 157 11.24 1.97 11.99
C HIS A 157 11.68 2.83 10.80
N ALA A 158 12.22 4.03 11.04
CA ALA A 158 12.71 4.94 10.01
C ALA A 158 14.07 4.55 9.37
N SER A 159 14.65 3.40 9.71
CA SER A 159 15.96 2.93 9.23
C SER A 159 15.91 1.55 8.57
N VAL A 160 14.74 0.91 8.53
CA VAL A 160 14.57 -0.49 8.13
C VAL A 160 15.00 -0.72 6.67
N MET A 161 14.63 0.17 5.75
CA MET A 161 14.93 -0.02 4.33
C MET A 161 16.39 0.22 4.00
N ARG A 162 17.11 1.00 4.82
CA ARG A 162 18.57 1.08 4.66
C ARG A 162 19.25 -0.24 5.00
N ARG A 163 18.81 -0.93 6.06
CA ARG A 163 19.29 -2.29 6.40
C ARG A 163 18.99 -3.27 5.27
N VAL A 164 17.81 -3.14 4.66
CA VAL A 164 17.43 -3.94 3.49
C VAL A 164 18.36 -3.66 2.30
N ILE A 165 18.61 -2.40 1.93
CA ILE A 165 19.56 -2.07 0.85
C ILE A 165 20.97 -2.58 1.14
N GLU A 166 21.44 -2.50 2.39
CA GLU A 166 22.74 -3.03 2.79
C GLU A 166 22.82 -4.56 2.64
N LEU A 167 21.69 -5.26 2.76
CA LEU A 167 21.59 -6.72 2.62
C LEU A 167 21.39 -7.18 1.18
N ILE A 168 20.41 -6.62 0.48
CA ILE A 168 19.99 -7.08 -0.86
C ILE A 168 20.44 -6.15 -1.98
N GLY A 169 21.13 -5.04 -1.70
CA GLY A 169 21.53 -4.08 -2.72
C GLY A 169 20.41 -3.11 -3.14
N PRO A 170 20.79 -1.93 -3.67
CA PRO A 170 19.84 -0.85 -3.96
C PRO A 170 18.87 -1.17 -5.12
N ASP A 171 19.27 -2.00 -6.08
CA ASP A 171 18.46 -2.28 -7.27
C ASP A 171 17.29 -3.25 -6.98
N ARG A 172 17.33 -3.93 -5.83
CA ARG A 172 16.32 -4.94 -5.43
C ARG A 172 15.34 -4.44 -4.38
N LEU A 173 15.36 -3.15 -4.07
CA LEU A 173 14.29 -2.48 -3.35
C LEU A 173 13.41 -1.71 -4.35
N THR A 174 12.09 -1.80 -4.19
CA THR A 174 11.12 -0.97 -4.89
C THR A 174 10.14 -0.39 -3.87
N GLN A 175 10.10 0.93 -3.76
CA GLN A 175 9.33 1.67 -2.77
C GLN A 175 8.19 2.44 -3.47
N VAL A 176 6.96 2.32 -3.00
CA VAL A 176 5.77 2.86 -3.68
C VAL A 176 4.93 3.68 -2.73
N GLY A 177 4.60 4.92 -3.13
CA GLY A 177 3.79 5.84 -2.31
C GLY A 177 4.61 6.87 -1.54
N ILE A 178 5.94 6.88 -1.76
CA ILE A 178 6.87 7.73 -1.03
C ILE A 178 6.56 9.20 -1.29
N ARG A 179 6.44 9.94 -0.20
CA ARG A 179 6.16 11.37 -0.19
C ARG A 179 6.84 12.12 0.95
N ASN A 180 7.51 11.38 1.84
CA ASN A 180 8.35 11.95 2.88
C ASN A 180 9.74 11.28 2.89
N ILE A 181 10.79 12.10 2.95
CA ILE A 181 12.19 11.67 2.96
C ILE A 181 13.06 12.79 3.53
N SER A 182 14.05 12.47 4.36
CA SER A 182 15.01 13.46 4.86
C SER A 182 16.15 13.72 3.87
N ALA A 183 16.85 14.85 4.06
CA ALA A 183 18.02 15.18 3.24
C ALA A 183 19.15 14.12 3.33
N GLY A 184 19.32 13.50 4.51
CA GLY A 184 20.32 12.44 4.71
C GLY A 184 19.97 11.17 3.95
N GLU A 185 18.69 10.81 3.92
CA GLU A 185 18.17 9.70 3.12
C GLU A 185 18.32 9.97 1.63
N MET A 186 17.98 11.17 1.16
CA MET A 186 18.18 11.55 -0.24
C MET A 186 19.66 11.50 -0.65
N ALA A 187 20.58 11.92 0.22
CA ALA A 187 22.02 11.78 -0.02
C ALA A 187 22.44 10.31 -0.11
N PHE A 188 21.84 9.42 0.69
CA PHE A 188 22.06 7.98 0.61
C PHE A 188 21.52 7.38 -0.70
N VAL A 189 20.32 7.77 -1.14
CA VAL A 189 19.73 7.40 -2.43
C VAL A 189 20.68 7.77 -3.58
N GLN A 190 21.17 9.01 -3.61
CA GLN A 190 22.12 9.47 -4.63
C GLN A 190 23.45 8.71 -4.60
N LYS A 191 23.99 8.47 -3.40
CA LYS A 191 25.26 7.74 -3.21
C LYS A 191 25.16 6.29 -3.70
N THR A 192 24.04 5.62 -3.40
CA THR A 192 23.80 4.22 -3.77
C THR A 192 23.24 4.05 -5.18
N LYS A 193 22.84 5.14 -5.82
CA LYS A 193 22.13 5.16 -7.11
C LYS A 193 20.82 4.36 -7.06
N HIS A 194 20.16 4.33 -5.89
CA HIS A 194 18.86 3.72 -5.76
C HIS A 194 17.83 4.50 -6.58
N ASP A 195 17.21 3.85 -7.55
CA ASP A 195 16.24 4.43 -8.48
C ASP A 195 14.83 3.79 -8.34
N GLY A 196 14.61 3.05 -7.26
CA GLY A 196 13.40 2.27 -7.01
C GLY A 196 12.27 3.00 -6.29
N ILE A 197 12.33 4.33 -6.20
CA ILE A 197 11.33 5.14 -5.51
C ILE A 197 10.25 5.60 -6.49
N PHE A 198 9.02 5.22 -6.22
CA PHE A 198 7.82 5.68 -6.92
C PHE A 198 7.09 6.70 -6.06
N TRP A 199 7.28 7.98 -6.40
CA TRP A 199 6.74 9.10 -5.65
C TRP A 199 5.23 9.23 -5.78
N ALA A 200 4.53 9.47 -4.66
CA ALA A 200 3.07 9.58 -4.67
C ALA A 200 2.55 10.66 -5.65
N HIS A 201 3.25 11.79 -5.79
CA HIS A 201 2.86 12.86 -6.72
C HIS A 201 2.93 12.43 -8.19
N ASP A 202 3.91 11.60 -8.57
CA ASP A 202 4.03 11.04 -9.91
C ASP A 202 2.93 10.00 -10.18
N LEU A 203 2.62 9.18 -9.16
CA LEU A 203 1.53 8.21 -9.23
C LEU A 203 0.17 8.89 -9.43
N ALA A 204 -0.06 10.00 -8.72
CA ALA A 204 -1.29 10.78 -8.78
C ALA A 204 -1.46 11.54 -10.10
N ALA A 205 -0.37 12.09 -10.65
CA ALA A 205 -0.38 12.70 -11.98
C ALA A 205 -0.73 11.66 -13.06
N GLY A 206 -0.25 10.44 -12.88
CA GLY A 206 -0.49 9.32 -13.78
C GLY A 206 0.30 9.43 -15.09
N ASP A 207 0.45 8.30 -15.77
CA ASP A 207 1.00 8.22 -17.11
C ASP A 207 0.18 7.19 -17.90
N PRO A 208 -0.70 7.64 -18.81
CA PRO A 208 -1.51 6.71 -19.61
C PRO A 208 -0.68 5.85 -20.57
N ALA A 209 0.52 6.31 -20.96
CA ALA A 209 1.38 5.60 -21.89
C ALA A 209 2.17 4.48 -21.20
N HIS A 210 2.58 4.71 -19.95
CA HIS A 210 3.25 3.70 -19.13
C HIS A 210 2.71 3.67 -17.69
N PRO A 211 1.62 2.93 -17.42
CA PRO A 211 1.01 2.89 -16.10
C PRO A 211 2.00 2.52 -15.01
N TRP A 212 1.92 3.20 -13.86
CA TRP A 212 2.90 3.05 -12.79
C TRP A 212 2.99 1.62 -12.24
N ILE A 213 1.89 0.86 -12.25
CA ILE A 213 1.89 -0.56 -11.84
C ILE A 213 2.78 -1.40 -12.75
N ASP A 214 2.79 -1.12 -14.07
CA ASP A 214 3.64 -1.84 -15.02
C ASP A 214 5.11 -1.53 -14.76
N ARG A 215 5.45 -0.25 -14.51
CA ARG A 215 6.80 0.16 -14.11
C ARG A 215 7.27 -0.50 -12.81
N VAL A 216 6.40 -0.62 -11.80
CA VAL A 216 6.73 -1.34 -10.57
C VAL A 216 7.06 -2.80 -10.89
N LEU A 217 6.23 -3.46 -11.70
CA LEU A 217 6.42 -4.87 -12.03
C LEU A 217 7.68 -5.14 -12.85
N GLU A 218 8.10 -4.22 -13.72
CA GLU A 218 9.34 -4.31 -14.50
C GLU A 218 10.59 -4.39 -13.61
N ARG A 219 10.56 -3.75 -12.44
CA ARG A 219 11.68 -3.74 -11.48
C ARG A 219 11.77 -4.97 -10.60
N LEU A 220 10.64 -5.63 -10.33
CA LEU A 220 10.62 -6.76 -9.41
C LEU A 220 11.40 -7.95 -10.00
N THR A 221 12.12 -8.67 -9.15
CA THR A 221 12.79 -9.94 -9.52
C THR A 221 11.78 -11.09 -9.48
N LYS A 222 12.26 -12.34 -9.48
CA LYS A 222 11.40 -13.52 -9.43
C LYS A 222 10.71 -13.69 -8.07
N ARG A 223 11.45 -13.51 -6.97
CA ARG A 223 10.99 -13.70 -5.60
C ARG A 223 10.76 -12.35 -4.93
N VAL A 224 9.56 -12.12 -4.42
CA VAL A 224 9.17 -10.82 -3.82
C VAL A 224 8.78 -11.01 -2.36
N TYR A 225 9.38 -10.24 -1.47
CA TYR A 225 8.81 -9.96 -0.16
C TYR A 225 8.00 -8.67 -0.25
N ILE A 226 6.76 -8.67 0.26
CA ILE A 226 5.90 -7.48 0.26
C ILE A 226 5.76 -6.97 1.70
N THR A 227 6.25 -5.77 1.95
CA THR A 227 5.95 -5.02 3.18
C THR A 227 4.95 -3.92 2.88
N ILE A 228 3.94 -3.78 3.75
CA ILE A 228 2.93 -2.73 3.65
C ILE A 228 2.89 -1.97 4.97
N ASP A 229 3.46 -0.78 4.95
CA ASP A 229 3.17 0.25 5.94
C ASP A 229 1.78 0.80 5.67
N LEU A 230 0.92 0.81 6.68
CA LEU A 230 -0.44 1.31 6.53
C LEU A 230 -0.49 2.82 6.29
N ASP A 231 0.58 3.57 6.60
CA ASP A 231 0.66 4.99 6.27
C ASP A 231 0.88 5.26 4.77
N ALA A 232 1.13 4.23 3.96
CA ALA A 232 1.13 4.32 2.50
C ALA A 232 -0.22 4.82 1.95
N PHE A 233 -1.30 4.50 2.65
CA PHE A 233 -2.63 4.97 2.34
C PHE A 233 -2.82 6.44 2.72
N ASP A 234 -3.71 7.13 2.00
CA ASP A 234 -4.10 8.47 2.39
C ASP A 234 -4.79 8.46 3.77
N PRO A 235 -4.55 9.44 4.66
CA PRO A 235 -5.21 9.52 5.96
C PRO A 235 -6.74 9.58 5.89
N ALA A 236 -7.33 10.00 4.75
CA ALA A 236 -8.77 9.90 4.52
C ALA A 236 -9.28 8.44 4.45
N VAL A 237 -8.39 7.49 4.15
CA VAL A 237 -8.64 6.05 4.05
C VAL A 237 -8.10 5.31 5.27
N MET A 238 -6.89 5.65 5.72
CA MET A 238 -6.18 5.01 6.82
C MET A 238 -5.63 6.05 7.82
N PRO A 239 -6.47 6.58 8.72
CA PRO A 239 -6.04 7.55 9.73
C PRO A 239 -5.39 6.91 10.98
N ALA A 240 -5.45 5.59 11.12
CA ALA A 240 -5.01 4.86 12.31
C ALA A 240 -3.56 4.40 12.20
N VAL A 241 -2.63 5.35 12.12
CA VAL A 241 -1.19 5.10 12.02
C VAL A 241 -0.40 6.02 12.94
N GLY A 242 0.88 5.70 13.16
CA GLY A 242 1.79 6.52 13.96
C GLY A 242 2.10 7.86 13.30
N THR A 243 2.46 7.86 12.01
CA THR A 243 2.98 9.01 11.24
C THR A 243 2.18 9.26 9.96
N PRO A 244 0.97 9.84 10.04
CA PRO A 244 0.13 10.03 8.86
C PRO A 244 0.66 11.13 7.92
N GLU A 245 0.73 10.86 6.62
CA GLU A 245 1.15 11.81 5.59
C GLU A 245 0.06 12.00 4.51
N PRO A 246 -0.36 13.23 4.15
CA PRO A 246 -1.42 13.46 3.16
C PRO A 246 -0.99 13.12 1.72
N GLY A 247 -1.97 12.86 0.83
CA GLY A 247 -1.72 12.60 -0.59
C GLY A 247 -1.31 11.16 -0.88
N GLY A 248 -1.84 10.21 -0.10
CA GLY A 248 -1.48 8.80 -0.15
C GLY A 248 -2.29 7.97 -1.14
N LEU A 249 -2.01 6.66 -1.14
CA LEU A 249 -2.70 5.70 -1.98
C LEU A 249 -4.13 5.43 -1.51
N HIS A 250 -4.99 5.03 -2.44
CA HIS A 250 -6.35 4.59 -2.13
C HIS A 250 -6.46 3.06 -2.27
N TRP A 251 -7.54 2.49 -1.73
CA TRP A 251 -7.79 1.04 -1.67
C TRP A 251 -7.56 0.30 -3.00
N TYR A 252 -8.27 0.70 -4.06
CA TYR A 252 -8.25 -0.07 -5.32
C TYR A 252 -6.90 -0.06 -6.04
N PRO A 253 -6.18 1.08 -6.17
CA PRO A 253 -4.81 1.08 -6.69
C PRO A 253 -3.88 0.09 -5.97
N VAL A 254 -3.93 0.04 -4.63
CA VAL A 254 -3.14 -0.91 -3.83
C VAL A 254 -3.54 -2.35 -4.12
N VAL A 255 -4.83 -2.68 -4.04
CA VAL A 255 -5.31 -4.04 -4.31
C VAL A 255 -4.98 -4.49 -5.74
N GLN A 256 -5.06 -3.58 -6.73
CA GLN A 256 -4.68 -3.86 -8.11
C GLN A 256 -3.18 -4.15 -8.27
N LEU A 257 -2.32 -3.37 -7.61
CA LEU A 257 -0.88 -3.63 -7.57
C LEU A 257 -0.60 -5.01 -6.98
N LEU A 258 -1.12 -5.29 -5.77
CA LEU A 258 -0.89 -6.56 -5.08
C LEU A 258 -1.35 -7.76 -5.91
N ARG A 259 -2.54 -7.68 -6.52
CA ARG A 259 -3.05 -8.71 -7.43
C ARG A 259 -2.11 -8.96 -8.60
N ARG A 260 -1.61 -7.89 -9.23
CA ARG A 260 -0.68 -7.97 -10.37
C ARG A 260 0.67 -8.55 -9.97
N VAL A 261 1.22 -8.12 -8.83
CA VAL A 261 2.50 -8.61 -8.30
C VAL A 261 2.40 -10.11 -8.02
N VAL A 262 1.39 -10.54 -7.28
CA VAL A 262 1.18 -11.97 -6.97
C VAL A 262 0.90 -12.81 -8.22
N ALA A 263 0.24 -12.23 -9.24
CA ALA A 263 0.00 -12.92 -10.50
C ALA A 263 1.29 -13.20 -11.30
N GLN A 264 2.25 -12.27 -11.27
CA GLN A 264 3.44 -12.30 -12.15
C GLN A 264 4.70 -12.77 -11.44
N ARG A 265 4.80 -12.53 -10.14
CA ARG A 265 5.97 -12.83 -9.31
C ARG A 265 5.63 -13.89 -8.27
N GLU A 266 6.66 -14.52 -7.73
CA GLU A 266 6.49 -15.46 -6.63
C GLU A 266 6.69 -14.72 -5.31
N VAL A 267 5.58 -14.39 -4.66
CA VAL A 267 5.61 -13.78 -3.33
C VAL A 267 5.99 -14.87 -2.32
N VAL A 268 7.02 -14.59 -1.50
CA VAL A 268 7.63 -15.57 -0.58
C VAL A 268 7.39 -15.25 0.90
N GLY A 269 6.83 -14.09 1.19
CA GLY A 269 6.41 -13.66 2.52
C GLY A 269 5.85 -12.25 2.45
N CYS A 270 5.07 -11.89 3.46
CA CYS A 270 4.51 -10.55 3.57
C CYS A 270 4.52 -10.06 5.02
N ASP A 271 4.41 -8.75 5.20
CA ASP A 271 3.94 -8.15 6.44
C ASP A 271 2.96 -6.99 6.20
N VAL A 272 2.20 -6.66 7.25
CA VAL A 272 1.43 -5.44 7.38
C VAL A 272 1.80 -4.83 8.74
N VAL A 273 2.15 -3.54 8.73
CA VAL A 273 2.72 -2.83 9.88
C VAL A 273 2.07 -1.44 10.07
N GLU A 274 2.41 -0.79 11.18
CA GLU A 274 2.02 0.56 11.61
C GLU A 274 0.52 0.79 11.86
N LEU A 275 -0.30 -0.26 12.01
CA LEU A 275 -1.66 -0.06 12.50
C LEU A 275 -1.60 0.46 13.94
N CYS A 276 -2.04 1.69 14.17
CA CYS A 276 -2.21 2.31 15.48
C CYS A 276 -3.71 2.53 15.75
N PRO A 277 -4.42 1.53 16.32
CA PRO A 277 -5.87 1.57 16.48
C PRO A 277 -6.35 2.86 17.16
N ILE A 278 -7.52 3.35 16.73
CA ILE A 278 -8.17 4.52 17.32
C ILE A 278 -9.38 4.01 18.11
N PRO A 279 -9.42 4.17 19.44
CA PRO A 279 -10.54 3.70 20.25
C PRO A 279 -11.90 4.18 19.72
N GLY A 280 -12.80 3.23 19.46
CA GLY A 280 -14.14 3.50 18.94
C GLY A 280 -14.22 3.73 17.42
N PHE A 281 -13.10 3.80 16.70
CA PHE A 281 -13.07 3.98 15.26
C PHE A 281 -12.50 2.74 14.56
N ILE A 282 -13.39 1.80 14.25
CA ILE A 282 -13.06 0.43 13.81
C ILE A 282 -12.75 0.28 12.32
N ALA A 283 -13.09 1.29 11.50
CA ALA A 283 -12.96 1.18 10.04
C ALA A 283 -11.51 0.93 9.56
N PRO A 284 -10.48 1.57 10.13
CA PRO A 284 -9.09 1.31 9.79
C PRO A 284 -8.65 -0.13 10.14
N ASP A 285 -9.01 -0.62 11.32
CA ASP A 285 -8.70 -2.00 11.74
C ASP A 285 -9.30 -3.03 10.76
N PHE A 286 -10.54 -2.79 10.33
CA PHE A 286 -11.21 -3.63 9.33
C PHE A 286 -10.56 -3.51 7.95
N LEU A 287 -10.08 -2.33 7.56
CA LEU A 287 -9.34 -2.14 6.31
C LEU A 287 -8.05 -2.98 6.31
N ALA A 288 -7.27 -2.91 7.39
CA ALA A 288 -6.06 -3.70 7.55
C ALA A 288 -6.36 -5.20 7.51
N ALA A 289 -7.39 -5.66 8.23
CA ALA A 289 -7.81 -7.06 8.19
C ALA A 289 -8.26 -7.50 6.78
N LYS A 290 -9.02 -6.67 6.05
CA LYS A 290 -9.44 -6.99 4.69
C LYS A 290 -8.25 -6.99 3.72
N LEU A 291 -7.24 -6.15 3.95
CA LEU A 291 -6.01 -6.11 3.15
C LEU A 291 -5.21 -7.41 3.31
N VAL A 292 -5.00 -7.87 4.54
CA VAL A 292 -4.38 -9.17 4.85
C VAL A 292 -5.15 -10.31 4.17
N PHE A 293 -6.49 -10.31 4.29
CA PHE A 293 -7.35 -11.29 3.62
C PHE A 293 -7.15 -11.28 2.09
N LYS A 294 -7.18 -10.10 1.44
CA LYS A 294 -7.02 -10.01 -0.01
C LYS A 294 -5.65 -10.48 -0.46
N LEU A 295 -4.59 -10.08 0.23
CA LEU A 295 -3.22 -10.48 -0.10
C LEU A 295 -3.03 -11.99 0.02
N LEU A 296 -3.45 -12.60 1.13
CA LEU A 296 -3.43 -14.04 1.30
C LEU A 296 -4.29 -14.77 0.27
N ALA A 297 -5.48 -14.25 -0.06
CA ALA A 297 -6.32 -14.85 -1.09
C ALA A 297 -5.66 -14.85 -2.47
N PHE A 298 -4.96 -13.76 -2.86
CA PHE A 298 -4.16 -13.75 -4.07
C PHE A 298 -3.05 -14.81 -4.04
N VAL A 299 -2.34 -14.94 -2.91
CA VAL A 299 -1.26 -15.93 -2.74
C VAL A 299 -1.83 -17.35 -2.85
N PHE A 300 -2.93 -17.66 -2.15
CA PHE A 300 -3.59 -18.96 -2.21
C PHE A 300 -4.03 -19.29 -3.64
N ALA A 301 -4.58 -18.33 -4.36
CA ALA A 301 -4.96 -18.52 -5.75
C ALA A 301 -3.76 -18.81 -6.66
N ARG A 302 -2.67 -18.05 -6.50
CA ARG A 302 -1.44 -18.24 -7.28
C ARG A 302 -0.76 -19.58 -7.02
N GLN A 303 -0.85 -20.09 -5.79
CA GLN A 303 -0.30 -21.37 -5.36
C GLN A 303 -1.24 -22.55 -5.63
N GLY A 304 -2.48 -22.30 -6.06
CA GLY A 304 -3.48 -23.35 -6.29
C GLY A 304 -4.04 -23.96 -5.00
N TRP A 305 -4.04 -23.19 -3.91
CA TRP A 305 -4.56 -23.60 -2.59
C TRP A 305 -6.04 -23.26 -2.37
N LEU A 306 -6.71 -22.64 -3.34
CA LEU A 306 -8.15 -22.36 -3.24
C LEU A 306 -8.98 -23.64 -3.09
N PRO A 307 -10.11 -23.58 -2.36
CA PRO A 307 -11.02 -24.70 -2.26
C PRO A 307 -11.73 -24.97 -3.60
N GLY A 308 -11.78 -26.25 -3.98
CA GLY A 308 -12.27 -26.70 -5.29
C GLY A 308 -11.26 -26.39 -6.41
N ARG A 309 -11.17 -27.24 -7.45
CA ARG A 309 -10.21 -27.09 -8.56
C ARG A 309 -10.49 -25.85 -9.41
N ARG A 310 -10.21 -24.65 -8.91
CA ARG A 310 -10.35 -23.38 -9.63
C ARG A 310 -8.97 -22.79 -9.85
N ARG A 311 -8.58 -22.67 -11.12
CA ARG A 311 -7.33 -22.00 -11.48
C ARG A 311 -7.51 -20.50 -11.36
N PHE A 312 -6.48 -19.83 -10.84
CA PHE A 312 -6.36 -18.38 -10.88
C PHE A 312 -6.37 -17.91 -12.34
N ILE A 313 -7.42 -17.17 -12.72
CA ILE A 313 -7.47 -16.48 -14.01
C ILE A 313 -6.96 -15.07 -13.74
N ALA A 314 -5.71 -14.79 -14.08
CA ALA A 314 -5.21 -13.42 -14.12
C ALA A 314 -5.99 -12.68 -15.22
N THR A 315 -7.09 -12.03 -14.86
CA THR A 315 -7.81 -11.16 -15.78
C THR A 315 -6.85 -10.04 -16.18
N HIS A 316 -6.35 -10.15 -17.41
CA HIS A 316 -5.81 -8.99 -18.12
C HIS A 316 -6.95 -7.97 -18.20
N PRO A 317 -6.69 -6.68 -17.95
CA PRO A 317 -7.68 -5.68 -18.33
C PRO A 317 -7.94 -5.90 -19.82
N GLN A 318 -9.17 -6.28 -20.17
CA GLN A 318 -9.58 -6.23 -21.55
C GLN A 318 -9.34 -4.79 -21.97
N LYS A 319 -8.49 -4.59 -22.99
CA LYS A 319 -8.47 -3.32 -23.73
C LYS A 319 -9.93 -3.03 -24.04
N GLU A 320 -10.50 -2.01 -23.41
CA GLU A 320 -11.80 -1.49 -23.80
C GLU A 320 -11.69 -1.20 -25.29
N ARG A 321 -12.31 -2.06 -26.11
CA ARG A 321 -12.54 -1.70 -27.50
C ARG A 321 -13.42 -0.45 -27.43
N PRO A 322 -13.09 0.63 -28.15
CA PRO A 322 -13.98 1.78 -28.21
C PRO A 322 -15.36 1.27 -28.59
N SER A 323 -16.34 1.52 -27.73
CA SER A 323 -17.73 1.24 -28.02
C SER A 323 -18.06 1.96 -29.32
N THR A 324 -18.27 1.21 -30.41
CA THR A 324 -18.91 1.72 -31.62
C THR A 324 -20.39 1.91 -31.29
N ALA A 325 -20.70 3.01 -30.61
CA ALA A 325 -22.07 3.49 -30.51
C ALA A 325 -22.55 3.87 -31.94
N PRO A 326 -23.76 3.47 -32.36
CA PRO A 326 -24.30 3.86 -33.66
C PRO A 326 -24.38 5.39 -33.77
N GLN A 327 -23.87 5.94 -34.87
CA GLN A 327 -24.00 7.35 -35.24
C GLN A 327 -25.44 7.72 -35.63
N GLU A 328 -26.40 7.63 -34.71
CA GLU A 328 -27.79 8.08 -34.95
C GLU A 328 -28.20 9.31 -34.12
N GLY A 329 -27.31 9.84 -33.26
CA GLY A 329 -27.61 11.02 -32.45
C GLY A 329 -27.24 12.39 -33.06
N ARG A 330 -26.46 12.45 -34.15
CA ARG A 330 -25.90 13.73 -34.67
C ARG A 330 -26.65 14.36 -35.85
N ARG A 331 -27.76 13.79 -36.30
CA ARG A 331 -28.59 14.36 -37.39
C ARG A 331 -29.87 15.08 -36.93
N ARG A 332 -30.09 15.27 -35.62
CA ARG A 332 -31.28 15.98 -35.10
C ARG A 332 -31.01 17.38 -34.53
N ALA A 333 -29.77 17.87 -34.53
CA ALA A 333 -29.44 19.22 -34.06
C ALA A 333 -29.22 20.26 -35.18
N GLU A 334 -29.08 19.84 -36.44
CA GLU A 334 -28.86 20.75 -37.58
C GLU A 334 -30.10 21.01 -38.45
N ALA A 335 -31.24 20.40 -38.11
CA ALA A 335 -32.52 20.59 -38.81
C ALA A 335 -33.51 21.50 -38.07
N ALA A 336 -33.18 21.98 -36.86
CA ALA A 336 -34.06 22.77 -36.00
C ALA A 336 -33.76 24.29 -36.00
N THR A 337 -32.82 24.77 -36.80
CA THR A 337 -32.44 26.20 -36.90
C THR A 337 -32.71 26.82 -38.28
N LYS A 338 -33.60 26.22 -39.08
CA LYS A 338 -34.01 26.73 -40.40
C LYS A 338 -35.53 26.89 -40.61
N ALA A 339 -36.32 26.87 -39.54
CA ALA A 339 -37.77 26.99 -39.62
C ALA A 339 -38.33 27.95 -38.57
N GLU A 340 -37.73 29.13 -38.43
CA GLU A 340 -38.30 30.24 -37.65
C GLU A 340 -37.79 31.58 -38.20
N GLU A 341 -38.05 31.84 -39.48
CA GLU A 341 -37.86 33.18 -40.06
C GLU A 341 -38.72 33.36 -41.33
N ARG A 342 -40.04 33.37 -41.15
CA ARG A 342 -41.00 33.91 -42.11
C ARG A 342 -42.19 34.52 -41.37
N ASP A 343 -42.04 35.74 -40.90
CA ASP A 343 -43.06 36.78 -41.11
C ASP A 343 -42.49 38.19 -40.85
N LYS A 344 -42.78 39.08 -41.79
CA LYS A 344 -42.37 40.50 -41.91
C LYS A 344 -43.33 41.41 -41.09
N PRO A 345 -43.07 42.72 -40.84
CA PRO A 345 -42.67 43.71 -41.86
C PRO A 345 -41.79 44.90 -41.41
N ALA A 346 -41.58 45.79 -42.39
CA ALA A 346 -40.55 46.82 -42.56
C ALA A 346 -40.72 48.14 -41.79
N ALA A 347 -39.58 48.77 -41.48
CA ALA A 347 -39.26 50.22 -41.45
C ALA A 347 -37.76 50.31 -41.06
N GLY A 348 -36.89 51.25 -41.40
CA GLY A 348 -36.95 52.57 -42.01
C GLY A 348 -35.58 53.24 -41.69
N ALA A 349 -35.05 53.97 -42.66
CA ALA A 349 -33.80 54.75 -42.72
C ALA A 349 -33.10 55.23 -41.42
N GLY A 350 -31.75 55.34 -41.47
CA GLY A 350 -31.03 56.27 -40.58
C GLY A 350 -29.51 56.16 -40.45
N SER A 351 -28.76 56.77 -41.38
CA SER A 351 -27.71 57.79 -41.12
C SER A 351 -26.49 57.52 -40.19
N ARG A 352 -25.31 57.60 -40.85
CA ARG A 352 -24.09 58.40 -40.53
C ARG A 352 -22.97 57.89 -39.57
N ALA A 353 -21.78 57.88 -40.18
CA ALA A 353 -20.52 58.57 -39.81
C ALA A 353 -19.57 58.01 -38.72
N ARG A 354 -18.34 57.75 -39.23
CA ARG A 354 -16.97 57.76 -38.65
C ARG A 354 -16.65 59.01 -37.76
N PRO A 355 -15.42 59.21 -37.18
CA PRO A 355 -14.27 58.32 -36.88
C PRO A 355 -13.55 58.57 -35.51
N SER A 356 -12.46 57.79 -35.28
CA SER A 356 -11.11 58.18 -34.75
C SER A 356 -10.85 58.64 -33.30
N GLY A 357 -9.71 58.14 -32.78
CA GLY A 357 -8.79 58.85 -31.85
C GLY A 357 -8.89 58.40 -30.39
N SER A 358 -8.02 57.54 -29.84
CA SER A 358 -6.58 57.68 -29.48
C SER A 358 -6.32 58.17 -28.03
N ARG A 359 -5.46 57.40 -27.33
CA ARG A 359 -4.55 57.73 -26.19
C ARG A 359 -5.08 57.67 -24.73
N SER A 360 -4.73 56.56 -24.05
CA SER A 360 -3.86 56.37 -22.83
C SER A 360 -3.98 57.31 -21.60
N PRO A 361 -3.38 56.99 -20.42
CA PRO A 361 -3.08 55.71 -19.74
C PRO A 361 -3.43 55.75 -18.22
N THR A 362 -3.20 54.67 -17.46
CA THR A 362 -2.53 54.71 -16.12
C THR A 362 -2.30 53.30 -15.57
N SER A 363 -1.04 52.97 -15.30
CA SER A 363 -0.60 51.81 -14.53
C SER A 363 0.38 52.30 -13.47
N ALA A 364 0.15 51.97 -12.20
CA ALA A 364 1.15 52.04 -11.15
C ALA A 364 0.74 51.10 -10.02
N CYS A 365 1.58 50.10 -9.71
CA CYS A 365 2.18 49.88 -8.39
C CYS A 365 2.90 48.52 -8.38
N ALA A 366 4.23 48.53 -8.28
CA ALA A 366 5.02 47.37 -7.86
C ALA A 366 6.31 47.89 -7.20
N ALA A 367 6.42 47.71 -5.89
CA ALA A 367 7.62 48.00 -5.11
C ALA A 367 8.47 46.72 -4.98
N ARG A 368 9.75 46.83 -5.35
CA ARG A 368 10.83 45.90 -5.00
C ARG A 368 11.47 46.37 -3.70
N LEU A 369 11.80 45.46 -2.79
CA LEU A 369 12.91 45.68 -1.85
C LEU A 369 13.70 44.38 -1.65
N SER A 370 15.00 44.53 -1.84
CA SER A 370 16.09 43.57 -1.70
C SER A 370 16.71 43.62 -0.29
N SER A 371 17.22 42.48 0.18
CA SER A 371 18.13 42.29 1.33
C SER A 371 19.41 43.15 1.22
N PRO A 372 20.24 43.39 2.28
CA PRO A 372 21.11 42.32 2.82
C PRO A 372 21.63 42.44 4.29
N ARG A 373 22.34 41.38 4.73
CA ARG A 373 23.45 41.29 5.73
C ARG A 373 23.18 41.00 7.24
N SER A 374 23.70 39.83 7.64
CA SER A 374 24.31 39.41 8.94
C SER A 374 25.51 40.32 9.34
N PRO A 375 26.12 40.35 10.57
CA PRO A 375 26.23 39.27 11.59
C PRO A 375 26.28 39.64 13.11
N ARG A 376 26.28 38.58 13.96
CA ARG A 376 27.06 38.32 15.21
C ARG A 376 26.26 38.02 16.50
N ARG A 377 26.64 36.87 17.10
CA ARG A 377 26.90 36.52 18.52
C ARG A 377 25.92 37.00 19.61
N CYS A 378 25.30 36.06 20.31
CA CYS A 378 25.69 35.56 21.64
C CYS A 378 25.17 34.14 21.82
#